data_AF-A0A3B9FNT5-F1
#
_entry.id   AF-A0A3B9FNT5-F1
#
_cell.length_a   1.000
_cell.length_b   1.000
_cell.length_c   1.000
_cell.angle_alpha   90.00
_cell.angle_beta   90.00
_cell.angle_gamma   90.00
#
_symmetry.space_group_name_H-M   'P 1'
#
loop_
_entity.id
_entity.type
_entity.pdbx_description
1 polymer ?
#
loop_
_entity_poly.entity_id
_entity_poly.type
_entity_poly.pdbx_seq_one_letter_code
_entity_poly.pdbx_strand_id
1 'polypeptide(L)'
;DFTIAKMFKKKGYRTGCFGKWHLGWDFDAIRKPGAKKGDPRAESYDWTKRFPDGPLDQGFDYYFGDGTINFPPYCWIEGDRFVTIPTKPVIKSRPLAGGGGFRAGPMAESWSPYDILPTITQKTVEWISKQKKDQPFFAYLAFNSPHYPIVPNKPYHGKSKAGYYGDFVIETDAMVGKVMNALKKHGFADDTLVVFSADNGP
;
A
#
# COMPACT_ATOMS: atom_id res chain seq x y z
N ASP A 1 14.95 -17.92 -5.19
CA ASP A 1 13.97 -17.68 -4.12
C ASP A 1 12.54 -17.99 -4.55
N PHE A 2 11.74 -18.53 -3.62
CA PHE A 2 10.35 -18.95 -3.84
C PHE A 2 9.46 -18.27 -2.80
N THR A 3 8.50 -17.46 -3.26
CA THR A 3 7.57 -16.69 -2.41
C THR A 3 6.20 -17.37 -2.33
N ILE A 4 5.39 -16.99 -1.35
CA ILE A 4 4.02 -17.50 -1.22
C ILE A 4 3.15 -17.17 -2.45
N ALA A 5 3.34 -15.99 -3.06
CA ALA A 5 2.64 -15.63 -4.29
C ALA A 5 3.05 -16.53 -5.46
N LYS A 6 4.35 -16.83 -5.63
CA LYS A 6 4.84 -17.80 -6.63
C LYS A 6 4.28 -19.20 -6.38
N MET A 7 4.10 -19.61 -5.12
CA MET A 7 3.46 -20.88 -4.75
C MET A 7 2.00 -20.94 -5.19
N PHE A 8 1.19 -19.94 -4.85
CA PHE A 8 -0.21 -19.86 -5.25
C PHE A 8 -0.37 -19.79 -6.76
N LYS A 9 0.45 -18.98 -7.44
CA LYS A 9 0.42 -18.84 -8.90
C LYS A 9 0.70 -20.18 -9.62
N LYS A 10 1.63 -20.99 -9.11
CA LYS A 10 1.87 -22.36 -9.63
C LYS A 10 0.66 -23.30 -9.48
N LYS A 11 -0.29 -22.97 -8.62
CA LYS A 11 -1.56 -23.70 -8.42
C LYS A 11 -2.75 -23.05 -9.14
N GLY A 12 -2.50 -22.11 -10.06
CA GLY A 12 -3.55 -21.47 -10.86
C GLY A 12 -4.28 -20.32 -10.17
N TYR A 13 -3.81 -19.90 -8.99
CA TYR A 13 -4.40 -18.77 -8.28
C TYR A 13 -4.11 -17.47 -9.01
N ARG A 14 -5.10 -16.57 -9.04
CA ARG A 14 -4.88 -15.17 -9.34
C ARG A 14 -4.39 -14.45 -8.08
N THR A 15 -3.33 -13.67 -8.20
CA THR A 15 -2.62 -13.10 -7.04
C THR A 15 -2.65 -11.57 -7.05
N GLY A 16 -3.01 -10.95 -5.93
CA GLY A 16 -3.06 -9.50 -5.76
C GLY A 16 -2.36 -9.04 -4.48
N CYS A 17 -1.60 -7.96 -4.56
CA CYS A 17 -0.91 -7.32 -3.43
C CYS A 17 -1.41 -5.88 -3.27
N PHE A 18 -1.70 -5.46 -2.05
CA PHE A 18 -2.29 -4.14 -1.75
C PHE A 18 -1.61 -3.50 -0.55
N GLY A 19 -1.29 -2.21 -0.65
CA GLY A 19 -0.68 -1.43 0.42
C GLY A 19 0.85 -1.57 0.49
N LYS A 20 1.37 -1.65 1.72
CA LYS A 20 2.81 -1.60 2.01
C LYS A 20 3.53 -2.83 1.45
N TRP A 21 4.64 -2.62 0.73
CA TRP A 21 5.49 -3.73 0.25
C TRP A 21 6.72 -3.93 1.14
N HIS A 22 7.59 -2.92 1.22
CA HIS A 22 8.72 -2.85 2.15
C HIS A 22 9.76 -4.01 2.10
N LEU A 23 9.86 -4.73 0.99
CA LEU A 23 10.89 -5.76 0.76
C LEU A 23 11.92 -5.38 -0.31
N GLY A 24 11.97 -4.09 -0.65
CA GLY A 24 12.86 -3.54 -1.67
C GLY A 24 12.11 -3.21 -2.96
N TRP A 25 12.47 -2.08 -3.54
CA TRP A 25 12.18 -1.67 -4.90
C TRP A 25 13.50 -1.18 -5.49
N ASP A 26 13.81 -1.53 -6.73
CA ASP A 26 14.99 -0.99 -7.39
C ASP A 26 14.66 0.35 -8.05
N PHE A 27 14.63 1.41 -7.23
CA PHE A 27 14.48 2.77 -7.74
C PHE A 27 15.73 3.27 -8.49
N ASP A 28 16.89 2.61 -8.33
CA ASP A 28 18.09 2.96 -9.10
C ASP A 28 17.92 2.60 -10.59
N ALA A 29 17.10 1.60 -10.93
CA ALA A 29 16.76 1.27 -12.32
C ALA A 29 16.15 2.44 -13.11
N ILE A 30 15.55 3.41 -12.42
CA ILE A 30 14.94 4.59 -13.04
C ILE A 30 15.76 5.87 -12.79
N ARG A 31 16.93 5.77 -12.16
CA ARG A 31 17.83 6.91 -11.94
C ARG A 31 18.41 7.39 -13.27
N LYS A 32 18.39 8.70 -13.50
CA LYS A 32 18.96 9.32 -14.71
C LYS A 32 20.49 9.23 -14.69
N PRO A 33 21.13 9.11 -15.86
CA PRO A 33 22.59 9.20 -15.97
C PRO A 33 23.13 10.47 -15.31
N GLY A 34 24.22 10.34 -14.54
CA GLY A 34 24.85 11.46 -13.84
C GLY A 34 24.24 11.82 -12.47
N ALA A 35 23.04 11.33 -12.13
CA ALA A 35 22.50 11.48 -10.77
C ALA A 35 23.23 10.57 -9.79
N LYS A 36 23.44 11.02 -8.54
CA LYS A 36 24.10 10.20 -7.50
C LYS A 36 23.19 9.07 -7.02
N LYS A 37 23.77 7.93 -6.63
CA LYS A 37 23.02 6.84 -6.01
C LYS A 37 22.33 7.35 -4.73
N GLY A 38 21.05 7.06 -4.57
CA GLY A 38 20.26 7.49 -3.41
C GLY A 38 19.97 8.99 -3.36
N ASP A 39 20.15 9.73 -4.45
CA ASP A 39 19.79 11.15 -4.52
C ASP A 39 18.28 11.32 -4.28
N PRO A 40 17.83 12.10 -3.29
CA PRO A 40 16.41 12.15 -2.93
C PRO A 40 15.60 13.12 -3.80
N ARG A 41 16.19 13.75 -4.82
CA ARG A 41 15.51 14.77 -5.63
C ARG A 41 14.65 14.16 -6.72
N ALA A 42 13.50 14.78 -7.00
CA ALA A 42 12.60 14.33 -8.06
C ALA A 42 13.30 14.31 -9.43
N GLU A 43 14.16 15.30 -9.71
CA GLU A 43 14.80 15.46 -11.01
C GLU A 43 15.79 14.33 -11.34
N SER A 44 16.27 13.62 -10.30
CA SER A 44 17.25 12.53 -10.39
C SER A 44 16.71 11.25 -11.02
N TYR A 45 15.38 11.12 -11.17
CA TYR A 45 14.74 9.91 -11.67
C TYR A 45 13.86 10.18 -12.89
N ASP A 46 13.70 9.15 -13.72
CA ASP A 46 12.72 9.08 -14.80
C ASP A 46 11.51 8.27 -14.34
N TRP A 47 10.57 8.97 -13.71
CA TRP A 47 9.35 8.43 -13.10
C TRP A 47 8.40 7.74 -14.09
N THR A 48 8.61 7.88 -15.40
CA THR A 48 7.77 7.26 -16.43
C THR A 48 8.11 5.79 -16.67
N LYS A 49 9.29 5.36 -16.20
CA LYS A 49 9.79 4.00 -16.40
C LYS A 49 9.20 3.03 -15.38
N ARG A 50 9.15 1.77 -15.79
CA ARG A 50 9.02 0.63 -14.89
C ARG A 50 10.23 0.57 -13.96
N PHE A 51 10.02 0.22 -12.69
CA PHE A 51 11.09 -0.10 -11.75
C PHE A 51 10.90 -1.53 -11.19
N PRO A 52 11.97 -2.36 -11.17
CA PRO A 52 11.88 -3.77 -10.81
C PRO A 52 11.96 -4.01 -9.29
N ASP A 53 12.00 -5.29 -8.92
CA ASP A 53 12.11 -5.86 -7.57
C ASP A 53 10.86 -5.68 -6.69
N GLY A 54 9.77 -5.23 -7.29
CA GLY A 54 8.47 -5.10 -6.66
C GLY A 54 7.67 -6.41 -6.55
N PRO A 55 6.41 -6.31 -6.07
CA PRO A 55 5.51 -7.46 -5.90
C PRO A 55 5.30 -8.30 -7.17
N LEU A 56 5.27 -7.66 -8.35
CA LEU A 56 5.12 -8.36 -9.63
C LEU A 56 6.29 -9.33 -9.91
N ASP A 57 7.53 -8.91 -9.60
CA ASP A 57 8.72 -9.76 -9.73
C ASP A 57 8.76 -10.85 -8.64
N GLN A 58 7.97 -10.67 -7.58
CA GLN A 58 7.73 -11.66 -6.52
C GLN A 58 6.50 -12.53 -6.71
N GLY A 59 5.90 -12.52 -7.92
CA GLY A 59 4.89 -13.48 -8.34
C GLY A 59 3.45 -13.03 -8.17
N PHE A 60 3.21 -11.79 -7.73
CA PHE A 60 1.87 -11.20 -7.78
C PHE A 60 1.48 -10.81 -9.21
N ASP A 61 0.22 -11.00 -9.60
CA ASP A 61 -0.29 -10.58 -10.91
C ASP A 61 -0.72 -9.10 -10.91
N TYR A 62 -1.01 -8.56 -9.74
CA TYR A 62 -1.45 -7.18 -9.56
C TYR A 62 -0.88 -6.59 -8.27
N TYR A 63 -0.51 -5.31 -8.31
CA TYR A 63 -0.13 -4.52 -7.16
C TYR A 63 -0.80 -3.15 -7.16
N PHE A 64 -1.23 -2.67 -6.00
CA PHE A 64 -1.53 -1.27 -5.77
C PHE A 64 -1.13 -0.84 -4.36
N GLY A 65 -0.35 0.22 -4.22
CA GLY A 65 0.02 0.76 -2.90
C GLY A 65 0.91 1.99 -2.98
N ASP A 66 1.42 2.43 -1.83
CA ASP A 66 2.29 3.60 -1.69
C ASP A 66 3.73 3.24 -1.26
N GLY A 67 4.07 1.95 -1.28
CA GLY A 67 5.37 1.46 -0.81
C GLY A 67 5.47 1.47 0.71
N THR A 68 5.87 2.62 1.29
CA THR A 68 6.00 2.79 2.75
C THR A 68 5.66 4.22 3.15
N ILE A 69 4.64 4.39 3.98
CA ILE A 69 4.06 5.71 4.35
C ILE A 69 5.09 6.80 4.73
N ASN A 70 6.20 6.45 5.40
CA ASN A 70 7.18 7.42 5.91
C ASN A 70 8.49 7.51 5.10
N PHE A 71 8.64 6.75 4.01
CA PHE A 71 9.79 6.84 3.12
C PHE A 71 9.35 7.35 1.74
N PRO A 72 10.04 8.35 1.17
CA PRO A 72 9.75 8.79 -0.19
C PRO A 72 10.17 7.70 -1.20
N PRO A 73 9.61 7.71 -2.41
CA PRO A 73 8.65 8.68 -2.94
C PRO A 73 7.22 8.51 -2.39
N TYR A 74 6.56 9.62 -2.07
CA TYR A 74 5.17 9.64 -1.62
C TYR A 74 4.23 9.68 -2.82
N CYS A 75 3.94 8.51 -3.37
CA CYS A 75 3.14 8.36 -4.58
C CYS A 75 2.46 6.99 -4.64
N TRP A 76 1.33 6.93 -5.32
CA TRP A 76 0.68 5.68 -5.70
C TRP A 76 1.47 4.94 -6.78
N ILE A 77 1.60 3.63 -6.57
CA ILE A 77 2.20 2.67 -7.48
C ILE A 77 1.10 1.69 -7.88
N GLU A 78 0.93 1.47 -9.18
CA GLU A 78 0.04 0.44 -9.73
C GLU A 78 0.87 -0.47 -10.64
N GLY A 79 0.91 -1.76 -10.31
CA GLY A 79 1.85 -2.72 -10.90
C GLY A 79 3.29 -2.38 -10.53
N ASP A 80 4.04 -1.86 -11.49
CA ASP A 80 5.48 -1.56 -11.41
C ASP A 80 5.82 -0.13 -11.88
N ARG A 81 4.82 0.77 -11.82
CA ARG A 81 4.90 2.16 -12.27
C ARG A 81 4.21 3.10 -11.29
N PHE A 82 4.67 4.34 -11.26
CA PHE A 82 3.99 5.42 -10.55
C PHE A 82 2.74 5.84 -11.31
N VAL A 83 1.65 6.07 -10.58
CA VAL A 83 0.38 6.55 -11.14
C VAL A 83 0.48 8.05 -11.48
N THR A 84 1.14 8.81 -10.60
CA THR A 84 1.36 10.25 -10.76
C THR A 84 2.83 10.55 -10.56
N ILE A 85 3.42 11.44 -11.36
CA ILE A 85 4.84 11.79 -11.19
C ILE A 85 5.01 12.63 -9.91
N PRO A 86 5.87 12.22 -8.95
CA PRO A 86 6.04 12.94 -7.70
C PRO A 86 7.02 14.11 -7.86
N THR A 87 6.51 15.27 -8.28
CA THR A 87 7.33 16.48 -8.52
C THR A 87 7.40 17.43 -7.33
N LYS A 88 6.55 17.29 -6.30
CA LYS A 88 6.54 18.19 -5.15
C LYS A 88 7.60 17.76 -4.13
N PRO A 89 8.62 18.59 -3.83
CA PRO A 89 9.54 18.27 -2.75
C PRO A 89 8.88 18.48 -1.38
N VAL A 90 8.91 17.45 -0.54
CA VAL A 90 8.66 17.59 0.89
C VAL A 90 10.01 17.79 1.57
N ILE A 91 10.21 18.95 2.19
CA ILE A 91 11.44 19.25 2.96
C ILE A 91 11.18 19.03 4.45
N LYS A 92 9.97 19.35 4.91
CA LYS A 92 9.49 19.13 6.27
C LYS A 92 7.98 18.83 6.21
N SER A 93 7.54 17.72 6.80
CA SER A 93 6.11 17.43 6.90
C SER A 93 5.44 18.36 7.90
N ARG A 94 4.18 18.73 7.65
CA ARG A 94 3.32 19.38 8.65
C ARG A 94 2.99 18.38 9.77
N PRO A 95 2.71 18.84 11.00
CA PRO A 95 2.21 17.97 12.06
C PRO A 95 0.94 17.24 11.60
N LEU A 96 0.90 15.94 11.86
CA LEU A 96 -0.23 15.06 11.51
C LEU A 96 -1.09 14.80 12.75
N ALA A 97 -2.34 14.38 12.54
CA ALA A 97 -3.37 14.30 13.57
C ALA A 97 -2.89 13.64 14.88
N GLY A 98 -2.39 12.40 14.80
CA GLY A 98 -1.86 11.66 15.95
C GLY A 98 -0.36 11.80 16.18
N GLY A 99 0.28 12.73 15.47
CA GLY A 99 1.71 13.00 15.56
C GLY A 99 2.57 12.19 14.59
N GLY A 100 3.83 12.62 14.51
CA GLY A 100 4.81 12.13 13.56
C GLY A 100 4.89 12.97 12.28
N GLY A 101 5.71 12.50 11.36
CA GLY A 101 5.98 13.14 10.09
C GLY A 101 6.57 12.16 9.08
N PHE A 102 6.86 12.65 7.89
CA PHE A 102 7.53 11.87 6.85
C PHE A 102 8.90 12.46 6.58
N ARG A 103 9.79 11.63 6.03
CA ARG A 103 11.13 12.05 5.59
C ARG A 103 11.04 13.04 4.42
N ALA A 104 12.13 13.77 4.19
CA ALA A 104 12.19 14.65 3.04
C ALA A 104 12.30 13.84 1.73
N GLY A 105 11.60 14.25 0.68
CA GLY A 105 11.64 13.61 -0.63
C GLY A 105 10.45 13.96 -1.53
N PRO A 106 10.41 13.39 -2.75
CA PRO A 106 9.39 13.68 -3.76
C PRO A 106 8.01 13.15 -3.34
N MET A 107 6.97 13.94 -3.64
CA MET A 107 5.58 13.63 -3.39
C MET A 107 4.72 13.96 -4.61
N ALA A 108 3.75 13.11 -4.91
CA ALA A 108 2.74 13.38 -5.92
C ALA A 108 1.62 14.26 -5.36
N GLU A 109 1.07 15.15 -6.18
CA GLU A 109 -0.05 16.01 -5.75
C GLU A 109 -1.31 15.20 -5.39
N SER A 110 -1.48 14.05 -6.02
CA SER A 110 -2.60 13.13 -5.82
C SER A 110 -2.42 12.20 -4.61
N TRP A 111 -1.36 12.38 -3.84
CA TRP A 111 -1.06 11.53 -2.68
C TRP A 111 -1.29 12.29 -1.39
N SER A 112 -1.98 11.63 -0.46
CA SER A 112 -2.20 12.11 0.90
C SER A 112 -2.12 10.90 1.83
N PRO A 113 -1.49 11.04 3.01
CA PRO A 113 -1.40 9.93 3.95
C PRO A 113 -2.77 9.51 4.51
N TYR A 114 -3.74 10.44 4.53
CA TYR A 114 -5.11 10.17 4.94
C TYR A 114 -5.89 9.32 3.92
N ASP A 115 -5.45 9.32 2.65
CA ASP A 115 -6.13 8.57 1.60
C ASP A 115 -5.65 7.12 1.52
N ILE A 116 -4.62 6.72 2.29
CA ILE A 116 -3.99 5.41 2.17
C ILE A 116 -4.99 4.28 2.45
N LEU A 117 -5.48 4.22 3.69
CA LEU A 117 -6.44 3.21 4.13
C LEU A 117 -7.69 3.15 3.22
N PRO A 118 -8.40 4.27 2.95
CA PRO A 118 -9.54 4.24 2.06
C PRO A 118 -9.23 3.73 0.65
N THR A 119 -8.13 4.20 0.04
CA THR A 119 -7.83 3.91 -1.37
C THR A 119 -7.35 2.48 -1.57
N ILE A 120 -6.47 1.96 -0.71
CA ILE A 120 -6.02 0.57 -0.82
C ILE A 120 -7.15 -0.41 -0.53
N THR A 121 -8.06 -0.06 0.39
CA THR A 121 -9.28 -0.83 0.66
C THR A 121 -10.18 -0.83 -0.56
N GLN A 122 -10.42 0.33 -1.16
CA GLN A 122 -11.25 0.46 -2.36
C GLN A 122 -10.67 -0.36 -3.52
N LYS A 123 -9.37 -0.26 -3.80
CA LYS A 123 -8.69 -1.05 -4.83
C LYS A 123 -8.73 -2.55 -4.55
N THR A 124 -8.67 -2.95 -3.28
CA THR A 124 -8.83 -4.36 -2.89
C THR A 124 -10.24 -4.86 -3.17
N VAL A 125 -11.27 -4.11 -2.77
CA VAL A 125 -12.68 -4.44 -3.01
C VAL A 125 -12.98 -4.50 -4.51
N GLU A 126 -12.47 -3.55 -5.29
CA GLU A 126 -12.59 -3.54 -6.75
C GLU A 126 -11.88 -4.72 -7.42
N TRP A 127 -10.77 -5.18 -6.85
CA TRP A 127 -10.10 -6.37 -7.35
C TRP A 127 -10.87 -7.64 -6.99
N ILE A 128 -11.40 -7.74 -5.77
CA ILE A 128 -12.26 -8.87 -5.33
C ILE A 128 -13.51 -8.99 -6.22
N SER A 129 -14.14 -7.87 -6.59
CA SER A 129 -15.34 -7.89 -7.44
C SER A 129 -15.08 -8.43 -8.85
N LYS A 130 -13.81 -8.46 -9.29
CA LYS A 130 -13.37 -8.98 -10.59
C LYS A 130 -12.89 -10.44 -10.53
N GLN A 131 -13.00 -11.11 -9.38
CA GLN A 131 -12.64 -12.52 -9.26
C GLN A 131 -13.75 -13.42 -9.81
N LYS A 132 -13.41 -14.65 -10.17
CA LYS A 132 -14.32 -15.63 -10.74
C LYS A 132 -14.38 -16.85 -9.82
N LYS A 133 -15.55 -17.50 -9.74
CA LYS A 133 -15.74 -18.67 -8.86
C LYS A 133 -14.98 -19.93 -9.32
N ASP A 134 -14.62 -20.00 -10.59
CA ASP A 134 -13.86 -21.10 -11.20
C ASP A 134 -12.34 -20.91 -11.13
N GLN A 135 -11.87 -19.80 -10.54
CA GLN A 135 -10.45 -19.51 -10.37
C GLN A 135 -10.16 -19.06 -8.92
N PRO A 136 -9.34 -19.80 -8.16
CA PRO A 136 -9.01 -19.39 -6.81
C PRO A 136 -8.14 -18.12 -6.83
N PHE A 137 -8.15 -17.36 -5.74
CA PHE A 137 -7.38 -16.13 -5.63
C PHE A 137 -6.65 -16.01 -4.30
N PHE A 138 -5.54 -15.29 -4.31
CA PHE A 138 -4.75 -14.94 -3.13
C PHE A 138 -4.57 -13.43 -3.10
N ALA A 139 -5.05 -12.80 -2.03
CA ALA A 139 -4.90 -11.36 -1.80
C ALA A 139 -4.03 -11.13 -0.56
N TYR A 140 -2.95 -10.36 -0.72
CA TYR A 140 -2.14 -9.85 0.37
C TYR A 140 -2.45 -8.37 0.56
N LEU A 141 -3.11 -8.03 1.67
CA LEU A 141 -3.45 -6.65 2.03
C LEU A 141 -2.66 -6.22 3.26
N ALA A 142 -1.69 -5.34 3.05
CA ALA A 142 -0.81 -4.82 4.08
C ALA A 142 -1.14 -3.35 4.35
N PHE A 143 -1.98 -3.11 5.35
CA PHE A 143 -2.23 -1.76 5.83
C PHE A 143 -0.96 -1.16 6.45
N ASN A 144 -0.79 0.15 6.26
CA ASN A 144 0.25 0.93 6.92
C ASN A 144 -0.13 1.31 8.36
N SER A 145 -1.41 1.25 8.73
CA SER A 145 -1.87 1.50 10.09
C SER A 145 -1.55 0.33 11.03
N PRO A 146 -1.35 0.59 12.33
CA PRO A 146 -1.29 1.90 12.97
C PRO A 146 0.15 2.47 13.05
N HIS A 147 1.05 2.14 12.12
CA HIS A 147 2.44 2.62 12.14
C HIS A 147 2.54 4.14 11.94
N TYR A 148 3.62 4.74 12.46
CA TYR A 148 3.85 6.18 12.34
C TYR A 148 4.07 6.64 10.87
N PRO A 149 3.56 7.83 10.51
CA PRO A 149 2.79 8.72 11.36
C PRO A 149 1.32 8.31 11.53
N ILE A 150 0.75 8.70 12.66
CA ILE A 150 -0.60 8.33 13.06
C ILE A 150 -1.58 9.31 12.41
N VAL A 151 -2.32 8.82 11.41
CA VAL A 151 -3.16 9.64 10.52
C VAL A 151 -4.60 9.12 10.39
N PRO A 152 -5.32 8.86 11.49
CA PRO A 152 -6.73 8.47 11.38
C PRO A 152 -7.54 9.56 10.67
N ASN A 153 -8.50 9.15 9.85
CA ASN A 153 -9.44 10.07 9.21
C ASN A 153 -10.42 10.68 10.21
N LYS A 154 -10.85 11.92 9.94
CA LYS A 154 -11.73 12.71 10.84
C LYS A 154 -12.95 11.96 11.40
N PRO A 155 -13.67 11.12 10.65
CA PRO A 155 -14.82 10.38 11.19
C PRO A 155 -14.48 9.44 12.36
N TYR A 156 -13.21 9.05 12.49
CA TYR A 156 -12.72 8.13 13.51
C TYR A 156 -12.12 8.84 14.73
N HIS A 157 -11.99 10.17 14.71
CA HIS A 157 -11.38 10.93 15.80
C HIS A 157 -12.21 10.83 17.10
N GLY A 158 -11.53 10.55 18.22
CA GLY A 158 -12.14 10.45 19.55
C GLY A 158 -13.04 9.23 19.74
N LYS A 159 -12.94 8.22 18.87
CA LYS A 159 -13.71 6.97 18.97
C LYS A 159 -13.05 5.96 19.91
N SER A 160 -11.75 6.11 20.15
CA SER A 160 -10.98 5.27 21.07
C SER A 160 -10.57 6.00 22.34
N LYS A 161 -10.47 5.23 23.43
CA LYS A 161 -9.82 5.68 24.68
C LYS A 161 -8.29 5.70 24.59
N ALA A 162 -7.70 5.12 23.55
CA ALA A 162 -6.24 5.09 23.32
C ALA A 162 -5.76 6.23 22.40
N GLY A 163 -6.51 7.34 22.36
CA GLY A 163 -6.21 8.49 21.51
C GLY A 163 -6.16 8.14 20.01
N TYR A 164 -5.42 8.94 19.24
CA TYR A 164 -5.35 8.79 17.78
C TYR A 164 -4.76 7.45 17.32
N TYR A 165 -3.90 6.81 18.11
CA TYR A 165 -3.42 5.46 17.81
C TYR A 165 -4.60 4.48 17.77
N GLY A 166 -5.44 4.52 18.81
CA GLY A 166 -6.64 3.71 18.88
C GLY A 166 -7.68 4.08 17.81
N ASP A 167 -7.82 5.36 17.48
CA ASP A 167 -8.69 5.79 16.38
C ASP A 167 -8.22 5.20 15.03
N PHE A 168 -6.91 5.09 14.83
CA PHE A 168 -6.33 4.52 13.61
C PHE A 168 -6.54 2.99 13.54
N VAL A 169 -6.51 2.32 14.69
CA VAL A 169 -6.89 0.89 14.79
C VAL A 169 -8.39 0.72 14.48
N ILE A 170 -9.27 1.58 14.99
CA ILE A 170 -10.71 1.54 14.67
C ILE A 170 -10.96 1.76 13.16
N GLU A 171 -10.22 2.69 12.53
CA GLU A 171 -10.30 2.87 11.09
C GLU A 171 -9.85 1.63 10.32
N THR A 172 -8.78 0.98 10.79
CA THR A 172 -8.28 -0.29 10.21
C THR A 172 -9.33 -1.37 10.27
N ASP A 173 -9.98 -1.54 11.43
CA ASP A 173 -11.10 -2.47 11.62
C ASP A 173 -12.25 -2.18 10.64
N ALA A 174 -12.63 -0.90 10.48
CA ALA A 174 -13.65 -0.50 9.53
C ALA A 174 -13.27 -0.82 8.07
N MET A 175 -11.98 -0.70 7.71
CA MET A 175 -11.49 -1.07 6.39
C MET A 175 -11.51 -2.59 6.16
N VAL A 176 -11.11 -3.38 7.16
CA VAL A 176 -11.25 -4.85 7.13
C VAL A 176 -12.72 -5.24 6.94
N GLY A 177 -13.63 -4.59 7.66
CA GLY A 177 -15.08 -4.79 7.50
C GLY A 177 -15.56 -4.59 6.06
N LYS A 178 -15.05 -3.59 5.33
CA LYS A 178 -15.37 -3.38 3.91
C LYS A 178 -14.88 -4.53 3.02
N VAL A 179 -13.70 -5.08 3.28
CA VAL A 179 -13.16 -6.24 2.55
C VAL A 179 -14.00 -7.49 2.82
N MET A 180 -14.35 -7.75 4.08
CA MET A 180 -15.22 -8.86 4.45
C MET A 180 -16.62 -8.75 3.81
N ASN A 181 -17.17 -7.54 3.75
CA ASN A 181 -18.43 -7.27 3.07
C ASN A 181 -18.33 -7.50 1.56
N ALA A 182 -17.20 -7.18 0.92
CA ALA A 182 -16.98 -7.48 -0.48
C ALA A 182 -16.94 -8.99 -0.76
N LEU A 183 -16.25 -9.77 0.09
CA LEU A 183 -16.25 -11.24 0.00
C LEU A 183 -17.67 -11.81 0.11
N LYS A 184 -18.47 -11.34 1.08
CA LYS A 184 -19.89 -11.74 1.21
C LYS A 184 -20.70 -11.34 -0.02
N LYS A 185 -20.63 -10.08 -0.43
CA LYS A 185 -21.39 -9.52 -1.55
C LYS A 185 -21.15 -10.27 -2.87
N HIS A 186 -19.91 -10.70 -3.09
CA HIS A 186 -19.54 -11.41 -4.32
C HIS A 186 -19.57 -12.95 -4.18
N GLY A 187 -20.05 -13.47 -3.04
CA GLY A 187 -20.27 -14.90 -2.83
C GLY A 187 -18.98 -15.72 -2.67
N PHE A 188 -17.93 -15.11 -2.11
CA PHE A 188 -16.65 -15.76 -1.79
C PHE A 188 -16.48 -16.09 -0.31
N ALA A 189 -17.35 -15.57 0.57
CA ALA A 189 -17.16 -15.63 2.02
C ALA A 189 -17.03 -17.05 2.59
N ASP A 190 -17.79 -18.01 2.07
CA ASP A 190 -17.81 -19.38 2.61
C ASP A 190 -16.62 -20.25 2.16
N ASP A 191 -15.91 -19.82 1.11
CA ASP A 191 -14.76 -20.53 0.51
C ASP A 191 -13.50 -19.65 0.49
N THR A 192 -13.39 -18.72 1.46
CA THR A 192 -12.20 -17.88 1.63
C THR A 192 -11.65 -18.03 3.05
N LEU A 193 -10.42 -18.52 3.17
CA LEU A 193 -9.66 -18.42 4.41
C LEU A 193 -9.12 -16.99 4.57
N VAL A 194 -9.54 -16.30 5.62
CA VAL A 194 -9.04 -14.96 5.96
C VAL A 194 -8.13 -15.06 7.17
N VAL A 195 -6.90 -14.54 7.04
CA VAL A 195 -5.92 -14.43 8.12
C VAL A 195 -5.68 -12.96 8.42
N PHE A 196 -5.89 -12.55 9.67
CA PHE A 196 -5.59 -11.20 10.14
C PHE A 196 -4.47 -11.26 11.17
N SER A 197 -3.39 -10.50 10.94
CA SER A 197 -2.21 -10.48 11.80
C SER A 197 -1.45 -9.15 11.62
N ALA A 198 -0.37 -8.98 12.39
CA ALA A 198 0.54 -7.83 12.32
C ALA A 198 1.98 -8.31 12.10
N ASP A 199 2.82 -7.45 11.51
CA ASP A 199 4.25 -7.73 11.30
C ASP A 199 5.06 -7.64 12.60
N ASN A 200 4.67 -6.76 13.53
CA ASN A 200 5.24 -6.64 14.87
C ASN A 200 4.31 -5.88 15.85
N GLY A 201 4.67 -5.86 17.14
CA GLY A 201 4.06 -4.96 18.14
C GLY A 201 4.62 -3.54 18.08
N PRO A 202 3.99 -2.57 18.77
CA PRO A 202 4.47 -1.19 18.87
C PRO A 202 5.80 -1.06 19.63
#